data_AF-A0A0A3IR51-F1
#
_entry.id   AF-A0A0A3IR51-F1
#
_cell.length_a   1.000
_cell.length_b   1.000
_cell.length_c   1.000
_cell.angle_alpha   90.00
_cell.angle_beta   90.00
_cell.angle_gamma   90.00
#
_symmetry.space_group_name_H-M   'P 1'
#
loop_
_entity.id
_entity.type
_entity.pdbx_description
1 polymer ?
#
loop_
_entity_poly.entity_id
_entity_poly.type
_entity_poly.pdbx_seq_one_letter_code
_entity_poly.pdbx_strand_id
1 'polypeptide(L)' 'MSMYREGYDYYVNKCMEFDIEPINFYYYISHLTKEQLDHFNKQADILKG' A
#
# COMPACT_ATOMS: atom_id res chain seq x y z
N MET A 1 0.13 7.31 -13.50
CA MET A 1 0.09 7.09 -12.04
C MET A 1 -1.14 6.27 -11.74
N SER A 2 -1.03 4.97 -11.42
CA SER A 2 -2.19 4.21 -10.98
C SER A 2 -2.58 4.66 -9.58
N MET A 3 -3.87 4.87 -9.33
CA MET A 3 -4.45 5.47 -8.13
C MET A 3 -3.92 4.91 -6.79
N TYR A 4 -3.40 3.68 -6.77
CA TYR A 4 -2.96 2.99 -5.55
C TYR A 4 -1.49 2.59 -5.52
N ARG A 5 -0.67 3.09 -6.46
CA ARG A 5 0.74 2.68 -6.53
C ARG A 5 1.52 3.13 -5.30
N GLU A 6 1.26 4.33 -4.84
CA GLU A 6 2.00 4.94 -3.73
C GLU A 6 1.62 4.28 -2.40
N GLY A 7 0.34 3.97 -2.19
CA GLY A 7 -0.10 3.15 -1.07
C GLY A 7 0.48 1.74 -1.09
N TYR A 8 0.65 1.13 -2.27
CA TYR A 8 1.31 -0.17 -2.40
C TYR A 8 2.79 -0.11 -2.00
N ASP A 9 3.52 0.90 -2.47
CA ASP A 9 4.94 1.05 -2.11
C ASP A 9 5.09 1.26 -0.59
N TYR A 10 4.19 2.02 0.04
CA TYR A 10 4.13 2.14 1.51
C TYR A 10 3.82 0.81 2.20
N TYR A 11 2.83 0.06 1.71
CA TYR A 11 2.49 -1.27 2.24
C TYR A 11 3.70 -2.22 2.18
N VAL A 12 4.41 -2.26 1.05
CA VAL A 12 5.62 -3.06 0.88
C VAL A 12 6.69 -2.70 1.91
N ASN A 13 6.95 -1.41 2.11
CA ASN A 13 7.90 -0.95 3.11
C ASN A 13 7.50 -1.40 4.53
N LYS A 14 6.21 -1.32 4.87
CA LYS A 14 5.71 -1.82 6.16
C LYS A 14 5.84 -3.33 6.30
N CYS A 15 5.56 -4.10 5.26
CA CYS A 15 5.80 -5.54 5.28
C CYS A 15 7.27 -5.86 5.56
N MET A 16 8.22 -5.15 4.94
CA MET A 16 9.65 -5.34 5.19
C MET A 16 10.07 -5.00 6.62
N GLU A 17 9.51 -3.95 7.24
CA GLU A 17 9.79 -3.59 8.64
C GLU A 17 9.42 -4.71 9.63
N PHE A 18 8.41 -5.52 9.29
CA PHE A 18 7.94 -6.63 10.12
C PHE A 18 8.42 -8.01 9.63
N ASP A 19 9.35 -8.06 8.66
CA ASP A 19 9.84 -9.30 8.04
C ASP A 19 8.73 -10.16 7.41
N ILE A 20 7.71 -9.50 6.84
CA ILE A 20 6.57 -10.13 6.16
C ILE A 20 6.76 -10.01 4.65
N GLU A 21 6.52 -11.09 3.91
CA GLU A 21 6.52 -11.04 2.45
C GLU A 21 5.26 -10.32 1.92
N PRO A 22 5.41 -9.24 1.14
CA PRO A 22 4.26 -8.53 0.59
C PRO A 22 3.63 -9.28 -0.57
N ILE A 23 2.30 -9.22 -0.68
CA ILE A 23 1.60 -9.70 -1.88
C ILE A 23 1.88 -8.78 -3.08
N ASN A 24 1.70 -9.30 -4.30
CA ASN A 24 1.88 -8.49 -5.51
C ASN A 24 0.78 -7.42 -5.66
N PHE A 25 1.07 -6.40 -6.47
CA PHE A 25 0.19 -5.25 -6.65
C PHE A 25 -1.24 -5.63 -7.10
N TYR A 26 -1.37 -6.61 -8.00
CA TYR A 26 -2.69 -7.04 -8.47
C TYR A 26 -3.53 -7.58 -7.31
N TYR A 27 -2.97 -8.46 -6.49
CA TYR A 27 -3.66 -9.01 -5.34
C TYR A 27 -3.94 -7.98 -4.25
N TYR A 28 -3.03 -7.04 -4.04
CA TYR A 28 -3.23 -5.90 -3.14
C TYR A 28 -4.50 -5.12 -3.50
N ILE A 29 -4.69 -4.79 -4.79
CA ILE A 29 -5.88 -4.07 -5.25
C ILE A 29 -7.15 -4.92 -5.24
N SER A 30 -7.04 -6.22 -5.55
CA SER A 30 -8.21 -7.09 -5.62
C SER A 30 -8.74 -7.57 -4.27
N HIS A 31 -7.87 -7.69 -3.25
CA HIS A 31 -8.24 -8.28 -1.95
C HIS A 31 -8.44 -7.27 -0.83
N LEU A 32 -7.89 -6.07 -0.94
CA LEU A 32 -8.14 -5.01 0.04
C LEU A 32 -9.43 -4.28 -0.29
N THR A 33 -10.14 -3.86 0.75
CA THR A 33 -11.28 -2.97 0.58
C THR A 33 -10.81 -1.59 0.13
N LYS A 34 -11.70 -0.83 -0.51
CA LYS A 34 -11.41 0.55 -0.89
C LYS A 34 -10.93 1.39 0.30
N GLU A 35 -11.52 1.21 1.48
CA GLU A 35 -11.10 1.93 2.69
C GLU A 35 -9.66 1.59 3.11
N GLN A 36 -9.26 0.31 3.02
CA GLN A 36 -7.89 -0.11 3.31
C GLN A 36 -6.89 0.46 2.30
N LEU A 37 -7.24 0.43 1.01
CA LEU A 37 -6.43 1.00 -0.06
C LEU A 37 -6.26 2.52 0.11
N ASP A 38 -7.36 3.22 0.39
CA ASP A 38 -7.36 4.67 0.62
C ASP A 38 -6.55 5.02 1.88
N HIS A 39 -6.60 4.19 2.94
CA HIS A 39 -5.77 4.37 4.13
C HIS A 39 -4.27 4.30 3.80
N PHE A 40 -3.83 3.28 3.07
CA PHE A 40 -2.41 3.14 2.70
C PHE A 40 -1.95 4.27 1.79
N ASN A 41 -2.77 4.71 0.83
CA ASN A 41 -2.48 5.89 0.02
C ASN A 41 -2.31 7.13 0.89
N LYS A 42 -3.24 7.39 1.81
CA LYS A 42 -3.16 8.54 2.71
C LYS A 42 -1.88 8.51 3.56
N GLN A 43 -1.47 7.33 4.04
CA GLN A 43 -0.21 7.18 4.76
C GLN A 43 1.00 7.45 3.85
N ALA A 44 0.95 7.02 2.59
CA ALA A 44 1.99 7.34 1.61
C ALA A 44 2.09 8.85 1.34
N ASP A 45 0.95 9.55 1.24
CA ASP A 45 0.90 11.00 1.04
C ASP A 45 1.50 11.75 2.23
N ILE A 46 1.13 11.38 3.46
CA ILE A 46 1.66 11.98 4.69
C ILE A 46 3.19 11.86 4.78
N LEU A 47 3.76 10.75 4.32
CA LEU A 47 5.21 10.54 4.31
C LEU A 47 5.93 11.32 3.20
N LYS A 48 5.22 11.74 2.15
CA LYS A 48 5.78 12.53 1.05
C LYS A 48 5.74 14.03 1.32
N GLY A 49 4.85 14.50 2.21
CA GLY A 49 4.74 15.90 2.65
C GLY A 49 3.43 16.54 2.25
#